data_AF-A0A9P7RZ23-F1
#
_entry.id   AF-A0A9P7RZ23-F1
#
_cell.length_a   1.000
_cell.length_b   1.000
_cell.length_c   1.000
_cell.angle_alpha   90.00
_cell.angle_beta   90.00
_cell.angle_gamma   90.00
#
_symmetry.space_group_name_H-M   'P 1'
#
loop_
_entity.id
_entity.type
_entity.pdbx_description
1 polymer ?
#
loop_
_entity_poly.entity_id
_entity_poly.type
_entity_poly.pdbx_seq_one_letter_code
_entity_poly.pdbx_strand_id
1 'polypeptide(L)' 'MSTSVLLDGERGISELLKNCLKCIFDKYCTPKPSSESLDLPKDAYLSPEGLDQWAINANGEPFSKETNDELFE' A
#
# COMPACT_ATOMS: atom_id res chain seq x y z
N MET A 1 7.32 -26.37 9.09
CA MET A 1 6.62 -25.46 10.02
C MET A 1 6.48 -24.13 9.33
N SER A 2 5.30 -23.81 8.77
CA SER A 2 5.05 -22.47 8.22
C SER A 2 4.67 -21.57 9.39
N THR A 3 5.67 -20.92 9.98
CA THR A 3 5.46 -19.86 10.95
C THR A 3 4.85 -18.68 10.19
N SER A 4 3.63 -18.29 10.53
CA SER A 4 2.95 -17.14 9.92
C SER A 4 3.79 -15.88 10.07
N VAL A 5 4.59 -15.59 9.05
CA VAL A 5 5.50 -14.43 8.93
C VAL A 5 4.75 -13.09 8.91
N LEU A 6 3.42 -13.11 8.86
CA LEU A 6 2.58 -11.91 8.81
C LEU A 6 2.43 -11.24 10.19
N LEU A 7 2.49 -12.03 11.28
CA LEU A 7 2.31 -11.53 12.64
C LEU A 7 3.60 -11.74 13.47
N ASP A 8 3.86 -10.82 14.38
CA ASP A 8 4.94 -10.95 15.37
C ASP A 8 4.49 -11.78 16.60
N GLY A 9 5.40 -11.94 17.57
CA GLY A 9 5.16 -12.72 18.79
C GLY A 9 4.07 -12.16 19.70
N GLU A 10 3.67 -10.90 19.51
CA GLU A 10 2.62 -10.20 20.25
C GLU A 10 1.31 -10.11 19.43
N ARG A 11 1.24 -10.83 18.29
CA ARG A 11 0.15 -10.75 17.31
C ARG A 11 0.02 -9.38 16.62
N GLY A 12 1.03 -8.53 16.71
CA GLY A 12 1.16 -7.34 15.89
C GLY A 12 1.55 -7.68 14.45
N ILE A 13 1.48 -6.69 13.54
CA ILE A 13 1.96 -6.84 12.16
C ILE A 13 3.48 -6.95 12.16
N SER A 14 4.02 -7.99 11.53
CA SER A 14 5.47 -8.19 11.49
C SER A 14 6.21 -7.10 10.71
N GLU A 15 7.48 -6.86 11.06
CA GLU A 15 8.35 -5.93 10.33
C GLU A 15 8.51 -6.30 8.85
N LEU A 16 8.52 -7.60 8.53
CA LEU A 16 8.57 -8.03 7.13
C LEU A 16 7.32 -7.58 6.37
N LEU A 17 6.13 -7.77 6.95
CA LEU A 17 4.89 -7.34 6.31
C LEU A 17 4.83 -5.82 6.19
N LYS A 18 5.25 -5.06 7.21
CA LYS A 18 5.37 -3.59 7.13
C LYS A 18 6.29 -3.15 5.99
N ASN A 19 7.44 -3.79 5.83
CA ASN A 19 8.38 -3.48 4.74
C ASN A 19 7.79 -3.80 3.36
N CYS A 20 7.12 -4.95 3.21
CA CYS A 20 6.42 -5.27 1.97
C CYS A 20 5.32 -4.24 1.64
N LEU A 21 4.53 -3.83 2.65
CA LEU A 21 3.50 -2.81 2.48
C LEU A 21 4.10 -1.46 2.11
N LYS A 22 5.23 -1.07 2.73
CA LYS A 22 5.97 0.16 2.35
C LYS A 22 6.35 0.12 0.87
N CYS A 23 6.91 -0.99 0.38
CA CYS A 23 7.27 -1.13 -1.04
C CYS A 23 6.07 -1.02 -2.00
N ILE A 24 4.89 -1.48 -1.59
CA ILE A 24 3.67 -1.33 -2.38
C ILE A 24 3.23 0.13 -2.35
N PHE A 25 3.15 0.74 -1.16
CA PHE A 25 2.74 2.12 -0.97
C PHE A 25 3.62 3.10 -1.76
N ASP A 26 4.94 2.93 -1.70
CA ASP A 26 5.95 3.71 -2.43
C ASP A 26 5.66 3.80 -3.94
N LYS A 27 5.20 2.70 -4.54
CA LYS A 27 4.89 2.63 -5.97
C LYS A 27 3.66 3.43 -6.37
N TYR A 28 2.70 3.64 -5.48
CA TYR A 28 1.39 4.19 -5.84
C TYR A 28 1.04 5.50 -5.11
N CYS A 29 1.82 5.90 -4.10
CA CYS A 29 1.56 7.12 -3.33
C CYS A 29 1.84 8.42 -4.11
N THR A 30 1.27 9.50 -3.58
CA THR A 30 1.42 10.89 -4.03
C THR A 30 1.73 11.78 -2.82
N PRO A 31 2.74 12.69 -2.89
CA PRO A 31 3.72 12.80 -3.97
C PRO A 31 4.61 11.56 -4.07
N LYS A 32 5.23 11.37 -5.24
CA LYS A 32 6.12 10.22 -5.44
C LYS A 32 7.43 10.40 -4.65
N PRO A 33 7.95 9.33 -4.05
CA PRO A 33 9.25 9.34 -3.40
C PRO A 33 10.34 9.70 -4.43
N SER A 34 11.25 10.59 -4.05
CA SER A 34 12.39 10.95 -4.89
C SER A 34 13.34 9.76 -5.01
N SER A 35 13.86 9.46 -6.20
CA SER A 35 14.79 8.34 -6.42
C SER A 35 16.08 8.43 -5.60
N GLU A 36 16.38 9.61 -5.05
CA GLU A 36 17.55 9.89 -4.21
C GLU A 36 17.32 9.63 -2.71
N SER A 37 16.06 9.41 -2.27
CA SER A 37 15.72 9.23 -0.87
C SER A 37 14.92 7.94 -0.67
N LEU A 38 15.34 7.10 0.29
CA LEU A 38 14.65 5.84 0.65
C LEU A 38 13.44 6.07 1.58
N ASP A 39 13.11 7.33 1.82
CA ASP A 39 12.06 7.78 2.72
C ASP A 39 10.83 8.22 1.94
N LEU A 40 9.67 7.84 2.46
CA LEU A 40 8.39 8.31 1.95
C LEU A 40 8.26 9.82 2.23
N PRO A 41 7.65 10.60 1.33
CA PRO A 41 7.26 11.97 1.63
C PRO A 41 6.38 12.04 2.88
N LYS A 42 6.55 13.10 3.68
CA LYS A 42 5.85 13.24 4.98
C LYS A 42 4.33 13.31 4.85
N ASP A 43 3.87 13.77 3.70
CA ASP A 43 2.48 13.98 3.30
C ASP A 43 2.05 12.96 2.24
N ALA A 44 2.76 11.84 2.09
CA ALA A 44 2.41 10.81 1.13
C ALA A 44 1.08 10.14 1.47
N TYR A 45 0.18 10.08 0.49
CA TYR A 45 -1.11 9.41 0.55
C TYR A 45 -1.36 8.59 -0.72
N LEU A 46 -2.33 7.68 -0.68
CA LEU A 46 -2.82 7.03 -1.90
C LEU A 46 -3.95 7.86 -2.47
N SER A 47 -3.72 8.49 -3.63
CA SER A 47 -4.78 9.16 -4.38
C SER A 47 -5.75 8.13 -4.98
N PRO A 48 -6.98 8.54 -5.36
CA PRO A 48 -7.90 7.66 -6.08
C PRO A 48 -7.24 7.02 -7.32
N GLU A 49 -6.48 7.80 -8.08
CA GLU A 49 -5.72 7.32 -9.23
C GLU A 49 -4.66 6.27 -8.82
N GLY A 50 -3.96 6.48 -7.71
CA GLY A 50 -2.97 5.53 -7.19
C GLY A 50 -3.60 4.21 -6.74
N LEU A 51 -4.78 4.27 -6.10
CA LEU A 51 -5.56 3.10 -5.69
C LEU A 51 -6.07 2.31 -6.89
N ASP A 52 -6.62 2.98 -7.90
CA ASP A 52 -7.08 2.32 -9.12
C ASP A 52 -5.92 1.66 -9.87
N GLN A 53 -4.76 2.33 -9.97
CA GLN A 53 -3.57 1.72 -10.58
C GLN A 53 -3.06 0.50 -9.79
N TRP A 54 -3.12 0.56 -8.45
CA TRP A 54 -2.80 -0.60 -7.63
C TRP A 54 -3.79 -1.75 -7.87
N ALA A 55 -5.09 -1.47 -7.88
CA ALA A 55 -6.14 -2.46 -8.14
C ALA A 55 -5.99 -3.12 -9.52
N ILE A 56 -5.73 -2.32 -10.57
CA ILE A 56 -5.47 -2.84 -11.92
C ILE A 56 -4.26 -3.78 -11.91
N ASN A 57 -3.16 -3.39 -11.27
CA ASN A 57 -1.95 -4.21 -11.25
C ASN A 57 -2.09 -5.48 -10.39
N ALA A 58 -2.94 -5.46 -9.36
CA ALA A 58 -3.15 -6.58 -8.46
C ALA A 58 -4.22 -7.57 -8.98
N ASN A 59 -5.32 -7.04 -9.51
CA ASN A 59 -6.55 -7.78 -9.81
C ASN A 59 -6.91 -7.79 -11.30
N GLY A 60 -6.31 -6.91 -12.11
CA GLY A 60 -6.57 -6.77 -13.55
C GLY A 60 -7.61 -5.70 -13.91
N GLU A 61 -8.30 -5.14 -12.92
CA GLU A 61 -9.34 -4.12 -13.09
C GLU A 61 -9.28 -3.07 -11.96
N PRO A 62 -9.71 -1.82 -12.20
CA PRO A 62 -9.78 -0.79 -11.16
C PRO A 62 -10.87 -1.13 -10.13
N PHE A 63 -10.89 -0.41 -9.01
CA PHE A 63 -11.98 -0.59 -8.06
C PHE A 63 -13.30 -0.12 -8.67
N SER A 64 -14.39 -0.78 -8.27
CA SER A 64 -15.72 -0.34 -8.65
C SER A 64 -16.00 1.06 -8.08
N LYS A 65 -16.91 1.80 -8.71
CA LYS A 65 -17.32 3.11 -8.19
C LYS A 65 -17.83 3.00 -6.75
N GLU A 66 -18.65 1.99 -6.46
CA GLU A 66 -19.19 1.72 -5.11
C GLU A 66 -18.05 1.55 -4.09
N THR A 67 -17.07 0.70 -4.40
CA THR A 67 -15.92 0.47 -3.52
C THR A 67 -15.06 1.72 -3.34
N ASN A 68 -14.87 2.53 -4.38
CA ASN A 68 -14.17 3.81 -4.25
C ASN A 68 -14.94 4.80 -3.36
N ASP A 69 -16.25 4.98 -3.59
CA ASP A 69 -17.10 5.84 -2.76
C ASP A 69 -17.04 5.41 -1.27
N GLU A 70 -17.08 4.10 -0.96
CA GLU A 70 -16.93 3.59 0.43
C GLU A 70 -15.56 3.87 1.05
N LEU A 71 -14.48 3.89 0.27
CA LEU A 71 -13.12 4.15 0.77
C LEU A 71 -12.89 5.63 1.12
N PHE A 72 -13.69 6.53 0.55
CA PHE A 72 -13.54 7.98 0.69
C PHE A 72 -14.66 8.67 1.48
N GLU A 73 -15.64 7.91 1.99
CA GLU A 73 -16.69 8.37 2.92
C GLU A 73 -16.18 8.44 4.37
#